data_AF-X1FI44-F1
#
_entry.id   AF-X1FI44-F1
#
_cell.length_a   1.000
_cell.length_b   1.000
_cell.length_c   1.000
_cell.angle_alpha   90.00
_cell.angle_beta   90.00
_cell.angle_gamma   90.00
#
_symmetry.space_group_name_H-M   'P 1'
#
loop_
_entity.id
_entity.type
_entity.pdbx_description
1 polymer ?
#
loop_
_entity_poly.entity_id
_entity_poly.type
_entity_poly.pdbx_seq_one_letter_code
_entity_poly.pdbx_strand_id
1 'polypeptide(L)'
;ATNGDVLSMLDYLKKAHDQQVRDVAQRLFCNIQNGCLILKDDFYWTFPLSGWEMPSALRNELQKSDLIFSKGDANYRRWMGDRHWPFTTPLEDVLTYIPAPLALMRVLKSNCLIGIKPGQAEVVGGNDPDWLYDGKWGVIQFYSN
;
A
#
# COMPACT_ATOMS: atom_id res chain seq x y z
N ALA A 1 -5.73 9.40 2.26
CA ALA A 1 -5.22 10.35 3.25
C ALA A 1 -4.42 11.40 2.50
N THR A 2 -4.76 12.66 2.70
CA THR A 2 -4.04 13.82 2.20
C THR A 2 -3.01 14.29 3.23
N ASN A 3 -2.11 15.20 2.85
CA ASN A 3 -1.22 15.86 3.81
C ASN A 3 -2.02 16.60 4.90
N GLY A 4 -3.17 17.19 4.54
CA GLY A 4 -4.06 17.83 5.49
C GLY A 4 -4.64 16.87 6.54
N ASP A 5 -4.98 15.64 6.14
CA ASP A 5 -5.48 14.62 7.08
C ASP A 5 -4.41 14.25 8.11
N VAL A 6 -3.14 14.13 7.67
CA VAL A 6 -2.02 13.80 8.56
C VAL A 6 -1.80 14.90 9.59
N LEU A 7 -1.78 16.16 9.15
CA LEU A 7 -1.59 17.30 10.06
C LEU A 7 -2.76 17.46 11.04
N SER A 8 -3.99 17.31 10.54
CA SER A 8 -5.20 17.37 11.37
C SER A 8 -5.21 16.25 12.42
N MET A 9 -4.77 15.05 12.05
CA MET A 9 -4.62 13.93 12.99
C MET A 9 -3.58 14.25 14.06
N LEU A 10 -2.43 14.81 13.72
CA LEU A 10 -1.41 15.20 14.71
C LEU A 10 -1.95 16.25 15.69
N ASP A 11 -2.69 17.26 15.21
CA ASP A 11 -3.30 18.28 16.06
C ASP A 11 -4.38 17.71 16.98
N TYR A 12 -5.12 16.69 16.50
CA TYR A 12 -6.06 15.94 17.32
C TYR A 12 -5.33 15.15 18.42
N LEU A 13 -4.29 14.38 18.07
CA LEU A 13 -3.55 13.55 19.03
C LEU A 13 -2.81 14.38 20.09
N LYS A 14 -2.31 15.58 19.76
CA LYS A 14 -1.70 16.50 20.74
C LYS A 14 -2.66 16.93 21.85
N LYS A 15 -3.97 16.89 21.60
CA LYS A 15 -5.03 17.26 22.56
C LYS A 15 -5.60 16.04 23.30
N ALA A 16 -5.12 14.82 23.02
CA ALA A 16 -5.59 13.62 23.69
C ALA A 16 -5.35 13.68 25.21
N HIS A 17 -6.22 13.06 26.00
CA HIS A 17 -6.06 12.98 27.47
C HIS A 17 -4.88 12.10 27.89
N ASP A 18 -4.57 11.07 27.10
CA ASP A 18 -3.49 10.12 27.37
C ASP A 18 -2.11 10.73 27.03
N GLN A 19 -1.15 10.63 27.96
CA GLN A 19 0.19 11.18 27.79
C GLN A 19 0.97 10.47 26.69
N GLN A 20 0.88 9.15 26.57
CA GLN A 20 1.60 8.37 25.56
C GLN A 20 1.13 8.73 24.15
N VAL A 21 -0.18 8.98 23.98
CA VAL A 21 -0.72 9.46 22.70
C VAL A 21 -0.16 10.82 22.32
N ARG A 22 -0.06 11.75 23.28
CA ARG A 22 0.57 13.06 23.05
C ARG A 22 2.05 12.93 22.70
N ASP A 23 2.78 12.02 23.36
CA ASP A 23 4.20 11.77 23.10
C ASP A 23 4.43 11.25 21.68
N VAL A 24 3.56 10.37 21.19
CA VAL A 24 3.59 9.90 19.78
C VAL A 24 3.36 11.07 18.83
N ALA A 25 2.36 11.91 19.08
CA ALA A 25 2.07 13.06 18.23
C ALA A 25 3.25 14.04 18.18
N GLN A 26 3.88 14.31 19.33
CA GLN A 26 5.05 15.18 19.42
C GLN A 26 6.24 14.60 18.67
N ARG A 27 6.52 13.30 18.82
CA ARG A 27 7.60 12.61 18.09
C ARG A 27 7.40 12.67 16.59
N LEU A 28 6.20 12.38 16.09
CA LEU A 28 5.89 12.45 14.66
C LEU A 28 6.04 13.89 14.13
N PHE A 29 5.53 14.87 14.87
CA PHE A 29 5.67 16.28 14.52
C PHE A 29 7.14 16.72 14.45
N CYS A 30 7.97 16.37 15.45
CA CYS A 30 9.39 16.68 15.43
C CYS A 30 10.13 16.02 14.26
N ASN A 31 9.80 14.78 13.91
CA ASN A 31 10.38 14.13 12.74
C ASN A 31 10.00 14.83 11.43
N ILE A 32 8.78 15.37 11.32
CA ILE A 32 8.38 16.19 10.17
C ILE A 32 9.19 17.49 10.12
N GLN A 33 9.28 18.22 11.23
CA GLN A 33 10.03 19.48 11.30
C GLN A 33 11.52 19.31 10.99
N ASN A 34 12.12 18.20 11.43
CA ASN A 34 13.53 17.91 11.23
C ASN A 34 13.82 17.26 9.86
N GLY A 35 12.81 17.01 9.02
CA GLY A 35 12.97 16.39 7.71
C GLY A 35 13.23 14.87 7.75
N CYS A 36 13.12 14.22 8.91
CA CYS A 36 13.22 12.77 9.05
C CYS A 36 11.96 12.04 8.55
N LEU A 37 10.80 12.71 8.58
CA LEU A 37 9.55 12.23 8.01
C LEU A 37 9.03 13.27 7.01
N ILE A 38 9.06 12.96 5.72
CA ILE A 38 8.67 13.90 4.66
C ILE A 38 7.30 13.49 4.14
N LEU A 39 6.35 14.42 4.19
CA LEU A 39 5.04 14.26 3.55
C LEU A 39 5.15 14.70 2.10
N LYS A 40 4.74 13.84 1.17
CA LYS A 40 4.75 14.12 -0.26
C LYS A 40 3.43 13.69 -0.89
N ASP A 41 2.98 14.49 -1.84
CA ASP A 41 1.88 14.19 -2.73
C ASP A 41 2.35 14.19 -4.19
N ASP A 42 1.56 13.54 -5.03
CA ASP A 42 1.72 13.55 -6.48
C ASP A 42 0.34 13.26 -7.08
N PHE A 43 -0.01 13.95 -8.17
CA PHE A 43 -1.28 13.74 -8.86
C PHE A 43 -1.46 12.29 -9.32
N TYR A 44 -0.37 11.58 -9.65
CA TYR A 44 -0.41 10.17 -10.00
C TYR A 44 -1.29 9.37 -9.02
N TRP A 45 -1.13 9.57 -7.71
CA TRP A 45 -1.86 8.82 -6.66
C TRP A 45 -3.38 9.00 -6.69
N THR A 46 -3.89 10.02 -7.37
CA THR A 46 -5.32 10.31 -7.52
C THR A 46 -5.82 10.16 -8.96
N PHE A 47 -4.94 9.87 -9.91
CA PHE A 47 -5.27 9.56 -11.31
C PHE A 47 -5.55 8.05 -11.52
N PRO A 48 -6.26 7.67 -12.59
CA PRO A 48 -6.65 6.29 -12.89
C PRO A 48 -5.53 5.45 -13.53
N LEU A 49 -4.27 5.91 -13.44
CA LEU A 49 -3.13 5.26 -14.07
C LEU A 49 -2.70 4.00 -13.31
N SER A 50 -2.33 2.97 -14.05
CA SER A 50 -1.76 1.73 -13.51
C SER A 50 -0.32 1.94 -13.06
N GLY A 51 0.21 1.00 -12.27
CA GLY A 51 1.59 1.02 -11.79
C GLY A 51 2.65 1.19 -12.87
N TRP A 52 2.50 0.50 -14.00
CA TRP A 52 3.44 0.57 -15.13
C TRP A 52 3.35 1.88 -15.93
N GLU A 53 2.35 2.72 -15.67
CA GLU A 53 2.16 4.04 -16.28
C GLU A 53 2.70 5.16 -15.37
N MET A 54 3.40 4.82 -14.27
CA MET A 54 3.97 5.78 -13.34
C MET A 54 4.92 6.75 -14.04
N PRO A 55 4.75 8.08 -13.85
CA PRO A 55 5.65 9.08 -14.40
C PRO A 55 7.11 8.85 -13.99
N SER A 56 8.04 9.13 -14.90
CA SER A 56 9.48 8.94 -14.66
C SER A 56 10.01 9.73 -13.47
N ALA A 57 9.50 10.95 -13.24
CA ALA A 57 9.88 11.77 -12.08
C ALA A 57 9.58 11.07 -10.75
N LEU A 58 8.36 10.54 -10.58
CA LEU A 58 7.95 9.80 -9.39
C LEU A 58 8.71 8.48 -9.26
N ARG A 59 8.92 7.78 -10.38
CA ARG A 59 9.69 6.53 -10.41
C ARG A 59 11.13 6.74 -9.92
N ASN A 60 11.80 7.79 -10.42
CA ASN A 60 13.15 8.16 -10.03
C ASN A 60 13.23 8.58 -8.56
N GLU A 61 12.15 9.14 -8.01
CA GLU A 61 12.07 9.41 -6.58
C GLU A 61 11.98 8.11 -5.77
N LEU A 62 11.03 7.23 -6.11
CA LEU A 62 10.81 5.97 -5.39
C LEU A 62 12.02 5.04 -5.47
N GLN A 63 12.79 5.07 -6.56
CA GLN A 63 14.03 4.30 -6.74
C GLN A 63 15.08 4.58 -5.66
N LYS A 64 15.01 5.73 -4.98
CA LYS A 64 15.93 6.09 -3.88
C LYS A 64 15.59 5.38 -2.56
N SER A 65 14.50 4.62 -2.52
CA SER A 65 14.01 3.97 -1.31
C SER A 65 14.69 2.62 -1.11
N ASP A 66 15.08 2.29 0.12
CA ASP A 66 15.51 0.93 0.47
C ASP A 66 14.34 -0.07 0.46
N LEU A 67 13.13 0.41 0.79
CA LEU A 67 11.89 -0.36 0.81
C LEU A 67 10.68 0.54 0.65
N ILE A 68 9.71 0.11 -0.16
CA ILE A 68 8.41 0.76 -0.33
C ILE A 68 7.35 -0.06 0.40
N PHE A 69 6.61 0.56 1.30
CA PHE A 69 5.41 -0.03 1.90
C PHE A 69 4.15 0.48 1.19
N SER A 70 3.50 -0.41 0.44
CA SER A 70 2.23 -0.12 -0.23
C SER A 70 1.05 -0.61 0.61
N LYS A 71 0.19 0.31 1.04
CA LYS A 71 -0.92 0.01 1.94
C LYS A 71 -2.25 -0.06 1.21
N GLY A 72 -3.00 -1.13 1.48
CA GLY A 72 -4.43 -1.24 1.16
C GLY A 72 -4.74 -1.73 -0.24
N ASP A 73 -6.03 -2.01 -0.45
CA ASP A 73 -6.57 -2.63 -1.65
C ASP A 73 -6.42 -1.76 -2.91
N ALA A 74 -6.70 -0.45 -2.81
CA ALA A 74 -6.59 0.45 -3.97
C ALA A 74 -5.17 0.52 -4.54
N ASN A 75 -4.15 0.56 -3.68
CA ASN A 75 -2.76 0.53 -4.14
C ASN A 75 -2.40 -0.83 -4.73
N TYR A 76 -2.85 -1.94 -4.12
CA TYR A 76 -2.63 -3.27 -4.69
C TYR A 76 -3.20 -3.39 -6.10
N ARG A 77 -4.45 -2.97 -6.31
CA ARG A 77 -5.09 -2.96 -7.63
C ARG A 77 -4.30 -2.11 -8.62
N ARG A 78 -3.81 -0.94 -8.22
CA ARG A 78 -2.94 -0.09 -9.04
C ARG A 78 -1.68 -0.82 -9.49
N TRP A 79 -1.00 -1.53 -8.60
CA TRP A 79 0.21 -2.29 -8.95
C TRP A 79 -0.07 -3.46 -9.90
N MET A 80 -1.27 -4.02 -9.88
CA MET A 80 -1.67 -5.10 -10.79
C MET A 80 -2.47 -4.60 -12.01
N GLY A 81 -2.64 -3.27 -12.15
CA GLY A 81 -3.49 -2.59 -13.13
C GLY A 81 -4.95 -3.05 -13.15
N ASP A 82 -5.43 -3.52 -11.99
CA ASP A 82 -6.81 -3.95 -11.74
C ASP A 82 -7.35 -4.96 -12.78
N ARG A 83 -6.52 -5.95 -13.15
CA ARG A 83 -6.88 -6.98 -14.15
C ARG A 83 -7.30 -8.30 -13.50
N HIS A 84 -8.02 -9.12 -14.28
CA HIS A 84 -8.40 -10.49 -13.94
C HIS A 84 -7.24 -11.47 -14.17
N TRP A 85 -6.20 -11.36 -13.34
CA TRP A 85 -5.09 -12.31 -13.36
C TRP A 85 -5.51 -13.66 -12.78
N PRO A 86 -4.96 -14.79 -13.29
CA PRO A 86 -4.98 -16.04 -12.54
C PRO A 86 -4.38 -15.84 -11.15
N PHE A 87 -5.00 -16.38 -10.11
CA PHE A 87 -4.52 -16.24 -8.73
C PHE A 87 -3.08 -16.74 -8.52
N THR A 88 -2.65 -17.69 -9.34
CA THR A 88 -1.31 -18.28 -9.32
C THR A 88 -0.28 -17.48 -10.12
N THR A 89 -0.66 -16.35 -10.75
CA THR A 89 0.27 -15.50 -11.50
C THR A 89 1.40 -15.06 -10.56
N PRO A 90 2.67 -15.34 -10.89
CA PRO A 90 3.80 -14.88 -10.10
C PRO A 90 3.87 -13.36 -10.00
N LEU A 91 4.41 -12.83 -8.90
CA LEU A 91 4.55 -11.38 -8.70
C LEU A 91 5.53 -10.79 -9.72
N GLU A 92 6.60 -11.53 -10.01
CA GLU A 92 7.66 -11.20 -10.95
C GLU A 92 7.18 -11.01 -12.40
N ASP A 93 6.07 -11.62 -12.79
CA ASP A 93 5.52 -11.46 -14.14
C ASP A 93 4.85 -10.09 -14.32
N VAL A 94 4.38 -9.47 -13.21
CA VAL A 94 3.62 -8.22 -13.23
C VAL A 94 4.45 -7.04 -12.73
N LEU A 95 5.23 -7.24 -11.66
CA LEU A 95 5.90 -6.16 -10.91
C LEU A 95 7.29 -5.78 -11.44
N THR A 96 7.65 -6.21 -12.66
CA THR A 96 8.96 -5.92 -13.29
C THR A 96 9.31 -4.43 -13.35
N TYR A 97 8.31 -3.55 -13.31
CA TYR A 97 8.48 -2.11 -13.41
C TYR A 97 8.73 -1.40 -12.06
N ILE A 98 8.62 -2.11 -10.94
CA ILE A 98 8.77 -1.51 -9.61
C ILE A 98 10.22 -1.00 -9.41
N PRO A 99 10.41 0.25 -8.91
CA PRO A 99 11.73 0.89 -8.88
C PRO A 99 12.61 0.52 -7.66
N ALA A 100 12.06 -0.14 -6.64
CA ALA A 100 12.76 -0.52 -5.40
C ALA A 100 12.03 -1.71 -4.74
N PRO A 101 12.63 -2.43 -3.77
CA PRO A 101 11.93 -3.49 -3.05
C PRO A 101 10.57 -3.03 -2.52
N LEU A 102 9.54 -3.87 -2.67
CA LEU A 102 8.15 -3.52 -2.41
C LEU A 102 7.49 -4.53 -1.47
N ALA A 103 6.94 -4.02 -0.37
CA ALA A 103 6.06 -4.75 0.54
C ALA A 103 4.61 -4.29 0.34
N LEU A 104 3.79 -5.18 -0.22
CA LEU A 104 2.35 -5.02 -0.41
C LEU A 104 1.63 -5.49 0.86
N MET A 105 0.95 -4.59 1.57
CA MET A 105 0.15 -4.93 2.74
C MET A 105 -1.32 -4.64 2.45
N ARG A 106 -2.11 -5.69 2.27
CA ARG A 106 -3.49 -5.57 1.80
C ARG A 106 -4.45 -6.38 2.65
N VAL A 107 -5.58 -5.76 2.98
CA VAL A 107 -6.82 -6.47 3.30
C VAL A 107 -7.64 -6.59 2.02
N LEU A 108 -8.18 -7.78 1.75
CA LEU A 108 -8.85 -8.13 0.50
C LEU A 108 -10.23 -7.46 0.43
N LYS A 109 -10.38 -6.54 -0.52
CA LYS A 109 -11.61 -5.76 -0.76
C LYS A 109 -11.98 -5.72 -2.25
N SER A 110 -11.42 -6.64 -3.05
CA SER A 110 -11.60 -6.72 -4.50
C SER A 110 -11.09 -8.05 -5.07
N ASN A 111 -11.55 -8.40 -6.28
CA ASN A 111 -11.26 -9.67 -6.93
C ASN A 111 -9.81 -9.80 -7.46
N CYS A 112 -9.02 -8.73 -7.42
CA CYS A 112 -7.65 -8.73 -7.93
C CYS A 112 -6.70 -9.34 -6.88
N LEU A 113 -6.14 -10.52 -7.11
CA LEU A 113 -5.12 -11.15 -6.27
C LEU A 113 -4.22 -12.02 -7.14
N ILE A 114 -2.92 -12.00 -6.88
CA ILE A 114 -1.94 -12.87 -7.57
C ILE A 114 -0.97 -13.48 -6.55
N GLY A 115 -0.10 -14.38 -6.99
CA GLY A 115 0.99 -14.93 -6.19
C GLY A 115 0.56 -15.85 -5.05
N ILE A 116 -0.63 -16.46 -5.12
CA ILE A 116 -1.05 -17.51 -4.17
C ILE A 116 -0.87 -18.91 -4.78
N LYS A 117 -0.68 -19.91 -3.93
CA LYS A 117 -0.38 -21.27 -4.39
C LYS A 117 -1.61 -21.91 -5.08
N PRO A 118 -1.40 -22.80 -6.07
CA PRO A 118 -2.49 -23.59 -6.64
C PRO A 118 -3.31 -24.30 -5.54
N GLY A 119 -4.64 -24.28 -5.64
CA GLY A 119 -5.53 -24.88 -4.65
C GLY A 119 -5.90 -23.99 -3.46
N GLN A 120 -5.17 -22.91 -3.18
CA GLN A 120 -5.48 -22.05 -2.02
C GLN A 120 -6.77 -21.27 -2.22
N ALA A 121 -7.00 -20.73 -3.42
CA ALA A 121 -8.21 -19.97 -3.71
C ALA A 121 -9.46 -20.84 -3.60
N GLU A 122 -9.38 -22.09 -4.07
CA GLU A 122 -10.46 -23.06 -4.04
C GLU A 122 -10.78 -23.50 -2.61
N VAL A 123 -9.76 -23.74 -1.79
CA VAL A 123 -9.94 -24.10 -0.37
C VAL A 123 -10.56 -22.95 0.42
N VAL A 124 -10.09 -21.72 0.23
CA VAL A 124 -10.65 -20.56 0.94
C VAL A 124 -12.07 -20.27 0.43
N GLY A 125 -12.26 -20.20 -0.89
CA GLY A 125 -13.56 -19.91 -1.51
C GLY A 125 -14.63 -20.96 -1.24
N GLY A 126 -14.24 -22.22 -1.01
CA GLY A 126 -15.17 -23.28 -0.59
C GLY A 126 -15.72 -23.08 0.84
N ASN A 127 -14.99 -22.39 1.71
CA ASN A 127 -15.39 -22.11 3.09
C ASN A 127 -16.00 -20.70 3.27
N ASP A 128 -15.54 -19.74 2.48
CA ASP A 128 -15.94 -18.34 2.55
C ASP A 128 -16.11 -17.79 1.13
N PRO A 129 -17.33 -17.80 0.56
CA PRO A 129 -17.57 -17.35 -0.81
C PRO A 129 -17.21 -15.89 -1.08
N ASP A 130 -17.21 -15.03 -0.05
CA ASP A 130 -16.99 -13.58 -0.15
C ASP A 130 -15.55 -13.15 0.21
N TRP A 131 -14.64 -14.11 0.41
CA TRP A 131 -13.29 -13.93 0.97
C TRP A 131 -12.41 -12.88 0.26
N LEU A 132 -12.69 -12.60 -1.01
CA LEU A 132 -11.94 -11.64 -1.82
C LEU A 132 -12.30 -10.18 -1.53
N TYR A 133 -13.50 -9.91 -1.01
CA TYR A 133 -14.02 -8.54 -0.98
C TYR A 133 -14.68 -8.11 0.32
N ASP A 134 -14.91 -9.03 1.27
CA ASP A 134 -15.55 -8.70 2.55
C ASP A 134 -14.60 -8.09 3.61
N GLY A 135 -13.29 -8.07 3.34
CA GLY A 135 -12.28 -7.49 4.22
C GLY A 135 -11.87 -8.37 5.41
N LYS A 136 -12.24 -9.65 5.45
CA LYS A 136 -11.79 -10.57 6.51
C LYS A 136 -10.38 -11.10 6.28
N TRP A 137 -9.97 -11.22 5.02
CA TRP A 137 -8.68 -11.78 4.63
C TRP A 137 -7.65 -10.70 4.36
N GLY A 138 -6.38 -11.03 4.59
CA GLY A 138 -5.26 -10.15 4.32
C GLY A 138 -4.04 -10.89 3.81
N VAL A 139 -3.23 -10.19 3.04
CA VAL A 139 -1.95 -10.67 2.52
C VAL A 139 -0.85 -9.65 2.77
N ILE A 140 0.35 -10.18 3.02
CA ILE A 140 1.60 -9.43 2.95
C ILE A 140 2.45 -10.12 1.89
N GLN A 141 2.75 -9.42 0.80
CA GLN A 141 3.56 -9.93 -0.31
C GLN A 141 4.78 -9.04 -0.49
N PHE A 142 5.94 -9.67 -0.62
CA PHE A 142 7.21 -8.99 -0.86
C PHE A 142 7.70 -9.29 -2.27
N TYR A 143 8.21 -8.26 -2.94
CA TYR A 143 8.85 -8.37 -4.25
C TYR A 143 10.14 -7.56 -4.26
N SER A 144 11.21 -8.17 -4.75
CA SER A 144 12.49 -7.52 -5.06
C SER A 144 12.97 -8.06 -6.40
N ASN A 145 13.44 -7.16 -7.26
CA ASN A 145 14.27 -7.52 -8.40
C ASN A 145 15.62 -8.09 -7.95
#